data_AF-L7ET88-F1
#
_entry.id   AF-L7ET88-F1
#
_cell.length_a   1.000
_cell.length_b   1.000
_cell.length_c   1.000
_cell.angle_alpha   90.00
_cell.angle_beta   90.00
_cell.angle_gamma   90.00
#
_symmetry.space_group_name_H-M   'P 1'
#
loop_
_entity.id
_entity.type
_entity.pdbx_description
1 polymer ?
#
loop_
_entity_poly.entity_id
_entity_poly.type
_entity_poly.pdbx_seq_one_letter_code
_entity_poly.pdbx_strand_id
1 'polypeptide(L)'
;MPSTARVVERGDGVQRMLLARYTSRPPTVELYTDTLALAEELVDARGWRAWYPPGSVRAAALAHEAAHAHLHHGPEKAALKQALGHTVLRLGRHRVYGHVAGAEEVAAHAYARTVCGLGRSPLLLSAALRDALTRPGRERREN
;
A
#
# COMPACT_ATOMS: atom_id res chain seq x y z
N MET A 1 -0.76 -15.63 -0.79
CA MET A 1 0.56 -16.11 -1.24
C MET A 1 1.50 -14.92 -1.41
N PRO A 2 2.76 -15.01 -0.98
CA PRO A 2 3.74 -13.95 -1.22
C PRO A 2 3.97 -13.75 -2.72
N SER A 3 4.27 -12.52 -3.14
CA SER A 3 4.61 -12.22 -4.53
C SER A 3 5.95 -12.87 -4.90
N THR A 4 6.05 -13.44 -6.10
CA THR A 4 7.31 -13.97 -6.66
C THR A 4 8.17 -12.88 -7.30
N ALA A 5 7.73 -11.62 -7.23
CA ALA A 5 8.47 -10.48 -7.77
C ALA A 5 9.82 -10.29 -7.07
N ARG A 6 10.84 -9.92 -7.86
CA ARG A 6 12.15 -9.58 -7.32
C ARG A 6 12.04 -8.29 -6.49
N VAL A 7 12.56 -8.29 -5.27
CA VAL A 7 12.62 -7.07 -4.44
C VAL A 7 13.92 -6.32 -4.73
N VAL A 8 13.82 -5.01 -4.93
CA VAL A 8 14.97 -4.12 -5.20
C VAL A 8 14.83 -2.88 -4.34
N GLU A 9 15.90 -2.52 -3.62
CA GLU A 9 15.91 -1.34 -2.75
C GLU A 9 16.32 -0.07 -3.51
N ARG A 10 15.70 1.04 -3.14
CA ARG A 10 15.85 2.38 -3.72
C ARG A 10 15.82 3.42 -2.58
N GLY A 11 16.43 4.59 -2.80
CA GLY A 11 16.53 5.65 -1.78
C GLY A 11 15.92 6.98 -2.21
N ASP A 12 15.11 6.98 -3.27
CA ASP A 12 14.45 8.16 -3.82
C ASP A 12 12.92 8.12 -3.60
N GLY A 13 12.46 7.42 -2.57
CA GLY A 13 11.03 7.24 -2.30
C GLY A 13 10.38 8.48 -1.72
N VAL A 14 11.09 9.26 -0.92
CA VAL A 14 10.55 10.48 -0.30
C VAL A 14 10.18 11.50 -1.37
N GLN A 15 11.05 11.70 -2.38
CA GLN A 15 10.73 12.59 -3.51
C GLN A 15 9.54 12.07 -4.32
N ARG A 16 9.36 10.75 -4.38
CA ARG A 16 8.25 10.09 -5.09
C ARG A 16 6.98 9.95 -4.26
N MET A 17 7.05 10.17 -2.95
CA MET A 17 6.02 9.84 -1.96
C MET A 17 5.57 8.37 -2.03
N LEU A 18 6.52 7.43 -2.16
CA LEU A 18 6.27 5.99 -2.26
C LEU A 18 7.01 5.21 -1.19
N LEU A 19 6.37 4.20 -0.60
CA LEU A 19 7.02 3.19 0.27
C LEU A 19 7.50 2.00 -0.55
N ALA A 20 6.71 1.58 -1.51
CA ALA A 20 7.03 0.54 -2.47
C ALA A 20 6.30 0.79 -3.79
N ARG A 21 6.70 0.04 -4.82
CA ARG A 21 6.04 0.03 -6.13
C ARG A 21 6.26 -1.30 -6.83
N TYR A 22 5.18 -1.94 -7.26
CA TYR A 22 5.22 -3.07 -8.17
C TYR A 22 5.36 -2.61 -9.63
N THR A 23 6.18 -3.32 -10.39
CA THR A 23 6.30 -3.23 -11.85
C THR A 23 6.18 -4.63 -12.43
N SER A 24 5.48 -4.78 -13.57
CA SER A 24 5.07 -6.09 -14.08
C SER A 24 6.02 -6.71 -15.11
N ARG A 25 7.02 -5.97 -15.63
CA ARG A 25 7.89 -6.42 -16.72
C ARG A 25 9.36 -5.93 -16.56
N PRO A 26 10.26 -6.74 -15.96
CA PRO A 26 9.99 -7.98 -15.25
C PRO A 26 9.30 -7.73 -13.90
N PRO A 27 8.54 -8.70 -13.34
CA PRO A 27 7.92 -8.58 -12.02
C PRO A 27 8.92 -8.17 -10.93
N THR A 28 8.83 -6.92 -10.48
CA THR A 28 9.78 -6.31 -9.54
C THR A 28 9.03 -5.44 -8.55
N VAL A 29 9.34 -5.58 -7.26
CA VAL A 29 8.93 -4.65 -6.21
C VAL A 29 10.11 -3.75 -5.87
N GLU A 30 10.00 -2.47 -6.24
CA GLU A 30 10.89 -1.43 -5.75
C GLU A 30 10.47 -1.07 -4.32
N LEU A 31 11.41 -1.14 -3.38
CA LEU A 31 11.20 -0.81 -1.98
C LEU A 31 12.03 0.43 -1.65
N TYR A 32 11.38 1.50 -1.19
CA TYR A 32 12.07 2.76 -0.97
C TYR A 32 12.48 2.91 0.50
N THR A 33 13.76 2.68 0.79
CA THR A 33 14.29 2.54 2.15
C THR A 33 14.28 3.85 2.93
N ASP A 34 14.42 4.98 2.25
CA ASP A 34 14.32 6.33 2.82
C ASP A 34 12.91 6.61 3.34
N THR A 35 11.86 6.32 2.55
CA THR A 35 10.48 6.47 3.01
C THR A 35 10.13 5.47 4.11
N LEU A 36 10.66 4.24 4.05
CA LEU A 36 10.45 3.26 5.12
C LEU A 36 11.07 3.71 6.44
N ALA A 37 12.29 4.25 6.42
CA ALA A 37 12.93 4.79 7.61
C ALA A 37 12.10 5.94 8.19
N LEU A 38 11.67 6.89 7.35
CA LEU A 38 10.79 7.98 7.77
C LEU A 38 9.47 7.47 8.36
N ALA A 39 8.91 6.40 7.82
CA ALA A 39 7.69 5.78 8.31
C ALA A 39 7.88 5.13 9.69
N GLU A 40 9.00 4.45 9.91
CA GLU A 40 9.36 3.90 11.22
C GLU A 40 9.57 5.01 12.26
N GLU A 41 10.28 6.09 11.89
CA GLU A 41 10.43 7.28 12.75
C GLU A 41 9.08 7.93 13.08
N LEU A 42 8.16 8.01 12.11
CA LEU A 42 6.83 8.57 12.32
C LEU A 42 5.99 7.68 13.26
N VAL A 43 6.12 6.36 13.16
CA VAL A 43 5.47 5.41 14.08
C VAL A 43 5.97 5.63 15.50
N ASP A 44 7.27 5.83 15.70
CA ASP A 44 7.86 6.16 17.00
C ASP A 44 7.34 7.49 17.53
N ALA A 45 7.45 8.55 16.73
CA ALA A 45 7.04 9.91 17.10
C ALA A 45 5.55 10.01 17.48
N ARG A 46 4.71 9.12 16.94
CA ARG A 46 3.27 9.08 17.22
C ARG A 46 2.88 8.05 18.29
N GLY A 47 3.82 7.31 18.84
CA GLY A 47 3.56 6.27 19.84
C GLY A 47 2.74 5.10 19.29
N TRP A 48 2.85 4.79 18.00
CA TRP A 48 2.00 3.80 17.32
C TRP A 48 2.58 2.39 17.30
N ARG A 49 3.60 2.09 18.12
CA ARG A 49 4.27 0.77 18.14
C ARG A 49 3.35 -0.39 18.47
N ALA A 50 2.29 -0.17 19.25
CA ALA A 50 1.26 -1.18 19.50
C ALA A 50 0.45 -1.56 18.25
N TRP A 51 0.41 -0.70 17.22
CA TRP A 51 -0.28 -0.97 15.96
C TRP A 51 0.67 -1.37 14.84
N TYR A 52 1.90 -0.85 14.86
CA TYR A 52 2.96 -1.11 13.88
C TYR A 52 4.26 -1.50 14.61
N PRO A 53 4.45 -2.80 14.96
CA PRO A 53 5.68 -3.29 15.56
C PRO A 53 6.92 -3.02 14.67
N PRO A 54 8.14 -3.03 15.21
CA PRO A 54 9.35 -2.83 14.41
C PRO A 54 9.44 -3.77 13.20
N GLY A 55 9.77 -3.23 12.02
CA GLY A 55 9.88 -3.98 10.76
C GLY A 55 8.54 -4.30 10.10
N SER A 56 7.42 -4.05 10.77
CA SER A 56 6.08 -4.30 10.22
C SER A 56 5.76 -3.36 9.06
N VAL A 57 6.35 -2.17 8.99
CA VAL A 57 6.16 -1.22 7.88
C VAL A 57 6.67 -1.83 6.58
N ARG A 58 7.88 -2.40 6.59
CA ARG A 58 8.46 -3.10 5.43
C ARG A 58 7.61 -4.31 5.03
N ALA A 59 7.20 -5.12 5.99
CA ALA A 59 6.35 -6.28 5.74
C ALA A 59 5.01 -5.87 5.10
N ALA A 60 4.39 -4.81 5.61
CA ALA A 60 3.14 -4.27 5.10
C ALA A 60 3.27 -3.70 3.68
N ALA A 61 4.37 -2.99 3.39
CA ALA A 61 4.64 -2.48 2.04
C ALA A 61 4.75 -3.63 1.03
N LEU A 62 5.51 -4.68 1.35
CA LEU A 62 5.63 -5.86 0.49
C LEU A 62 4.30 -6.61 0.32
N ALA A 63 3.51 -6.74 1.41
CA ALA A 63 2.20 -7.36 1.35
C ALA A 63 1.20 -6.55 0.50
N HIS A 64 1.26 -5.21 0.57
CA HIS A 64 0.47 -4.30 -0.25
C HIS A 64 0.79 -4.49 -1.74
N GLU A 65 2.08 -4.48 -2.12
CA GLU A 65 2.48 -4.72 -3.52
C GLU A 65 2.11 -6.13 -4.01
N ALA A 66 2.19 -7.13 -3.13
CA ALA A 66 1.74 -8.48 -3.48
C ALA A 66 0.24 -8.51 -3.79
N ALA A 67 -0.58 -7.76 -3.05
CA ALA A 67 -2.01 -7.65 -3.36
C ALA A 67 -2.23 -6.99 -4.73
N HIS A 68 -1.49 -5.92 -5.05
CA HIS A 68 -1.54 -5.28 -6.37
C HIS A 68 -1.19 -6.25 -7.50
N ALA A 69 -0.14 -7.05 -7.34
CA ALA A 69 0.23 -8.05 -8.34
C ALA A 69 -0.93 -9.03 -8.65
N HIS A 70 -1.64 -9.50 -7.61
CA HIS A 70 -2.80 -10.38 -7.76
C HIS A 70 -4.00 -9.64 -8.38
N LEU A 71 -4.25 -8.40 -7.97
CA LEU A 71 -5.37 -7.59 -8.48
C LEU A 71 -5.17 -7.08 -9.92
N HIS A 72 -3.94 -7.00 -10.42
CA HIS A 72 -3.67 -6.54 -11.79
C HIS A 72 -3.90 -7.62 -12.85
N HIS A 73 -3.59 -8.88 -12.55
CA HIS A 73 -3.53 -9.95 -13.56
C HIS A 73 -4.29 -11.23 -13.19
N GLY A 74 -4.82 -11.34 -11.97
CA GLY A 74 -5.43 -12.55 -11.45
C GLY A 74 -6.96 -12.57 -11.42
N PRO A 75 -7.57 -13.76 -11.19
CA PRO A 75 -9.01 -13.91 -10.95
C PRO A 75 -9.52 -13.07 -9.77
N GLU A 76 -8.65 -12.66 -8.86
CA GLU A 76 -8.91 -11.80 -7.71
C GLU A 76 -9.51 -10.45 -8.14
N LYS A 77 -9.14 -9.93 -9.31
CA LYS A 77 -9.73 -8.70 -9.86
C LYS A 77 -11.23 -8.85 -10.11
N ALA A 78 -11.63 -9.97 -10.70
CA ALA A 78 -13.03 -10.25 -10.98
C ALA A 78 -13.79 -10.49 -9.67
N ALA A 79 -13.18 -11.22 -8.72
CA ALA A 79 -13.75 -11.44 -7.40
C ALA A 79 -13.97 -10.13 -6.63
N LEU A 80 -13.02 -9.19 -6.69
CA LEU A 80 -13.17 -7.86 -6.07
C LEU A 80 -14.34 -7.09 -6.70
N LYS A 81 -14.44 -7.04 -8.03
CA LYS A 81 -15.57 -6.38 -8.72
C LYS A 81 -16.92 -6.99 -8.33
N GLN A 82 -16.98 -8.32 -8.21
CA GLN A 82 -18.18 -9.01 -7.78
C GLN A 82 -18.53 -8.68 -6.32
N ALA A 83 -17.54 -8.67 -5.42
CA ALA A 83 -17.72 -8.33 -4.02
C ALA A 83 -18.19 -6.88 -3.81
N LEU A 84 -17.71 -5.95 -4.63
CA LEU A 84 -18.16 -4.55 -4.64
C LEU A 84 -19.60 -4.40 -5.15
N GLY A 85 -20.08 -5.33 -5.97
CA GLY A 85 -21.46 -5.38 -6.43
C GLY A 85 -21.91 -4.23 -7.36
N HIS A 86 -21.00 -3.34 -7.75
CA HIS A 86 -21.31 -2.21 -8.62
C HIS A 86 -21.63 -2.70 -10.04
N THR A 87 -22.91 -2.85 -10.35
CA THR A 87 -23.40 -3.36 -11.63
C THR A 87 -23.58 -2.22 -12.63
N VAL A 88 -22.92 -2.30 -13.78
CA VAL A 88 -23.03 -1.29 -14.85
C VAL A 88 -23.98 -1.70 -15.97
N LEU A 89 -24.21 -2.99 -16.15
CA LEU A 89 -25.18 -3.52 -17.11
C LEU A 89 -25.77 -4.82 -16.58
N ARG A 90 -27.08 -5.00 -16.79
CA ARG A 90 -27.79 -6.24 -16.54
C ARG A 90 -28.61 -6.62 -17.76
N LEU A 91 -28.41 -7.83 -18.27
CA LEU A 91 -29.20 -8.41 -19.35
C LEU A 91 -29.71 -9.79 -18.90
N GLY A 92 -30.97 -9.83 -18.45
CA GLY A 92 -31.56 -11.01 -17.82
C GLY A 92 -30.79 -11.43 -16.56
N ARG A 93 -30.22 -12.66 -16.59
CA ARG A 93 -29.37 -13.21 -15.52
C ARG A 93 -27.91 -12.75 -15.59
N HIS A 94 -27.49 -12.17 -16.72
CA HIS A 94 -26.10 -11.74 -16.91
C HIS A 94 -25.88 -10.36 -16.29
N ARG A 95 -24.78 -10.22 -15.56
CA ARG A 95 -24.36 -8.97 -14.91
C ARG A 95 -22.96 -8.62 -15.35
N VAL A 96 -22.75 -7.35 -15.66
CA VAL A 96 -21.42 -6.77 -15.89
C VAL A 96 -21.11 -5.85 -14.72
N TYR A 97 -19.99 -6.10 -14.05
CA TYR A 97 -19.54 -5.30 -12.92
C TYR A 97 -18.58 -4.20 -13.37
N GLY A 98 -18.83 -2.99 -12.90
CA GLY A 98 -17.99 -1.82 -13.14
C GLY A 98 -16.71 -1.85 -12.31
N HIS A 99 -15.77 -0.98 -12.69
CA HIS A 99 -14.59 -0.68 -11.87
C HIS A 99 -14.94 0.46 -10.91
N VAL A 100 -14.54 0.34 -9.65
CA VAL A 100 -14.64 1.39 -8.64
C VAL A 100 -13.24 1.92 -8.38
N ALA A 101 -13.02 3.19 -8.71
CA ALA A 101 -11.72 3.83 -8.53
C ALA A 101 -11.26 3.77 -7.07
N GLY A 102 -10.00 3.38 -6.84
CA GLY A 102 -9.41 3.28 -5.50
C GLY A 102 -9.80 2.04 -4.69
N ALA A 103 -10.74 1.19 -5.16
CA ALA A 103 -11.12 -0.02 -4.43
C ALA A 103 -9.96 -1.02 -4.31
N GLU A 104 -9.10 -1.10 -5.34
CA GLU A 104 -7.91 -1.94 -5.35
C GLU A 104 -6.91 -1.49 -4.26
N GLU A 105 -6.69 -0.18 -4.09
CA GLU A 105 -5.83 0.38 -3.03
C GLU A 105 -6.35 0.07 -1.61
N VAL A 106 -7.66 0.23 -1.40
CA VAL A 106 -8.29 -0.09 -0.11
C VAL A 106 -8.16 -1.59 0.18
N ALA A 107 -8.38 -2.44 -0.82
CA ALA A 107 -8.22 -3.89 -0.68
C ALA A 107 -6.76 -4.27 -0.39
N ALA A 108 -5.78 -3.64 -1.06
CA ALA A 108 -4.37 -3.88 -0.83
C ALA A 108 -3.93 -3.50 0.59
N HIS A 109 -4.38 -2.35 1.11
CA HIS A 109 -4.13 -1.97 2.50
C HIS A 109 -4.84 -2.89 3.51
N ALA A 110 -6.07 -3.30 3.25
CA ALA A 110 -6.81 -4.24 4.10
C ALA A 110 -6.13 -5.62 4.14
N TYR A 111 -5.65 -6.10 2.99
CA TYR A 111 -4.86 -7.31 2.88
C TYR A 111 -3.57 -7.20 3.71
N ALA A 112 -2.76 -6.14 3.48
CA ALA A 112 -1.52 -5.91 4.21
C ALA A 112 -1.74 -5.86 5.73
N ARG A 113 -2.79 -5.16 6.19
CA ARG A 113 -3.18 -5.15 7.61
C ARG A 113 -3.39 -6.57 8.14
N THR A 114 -4.15 -7.37 7.40
CA THR A 114 -4.59 -8.70 7.83
C THR A 114 -3.41 -9.67 7.90
N VAL A 115 -2.62 -9.76 6.82
CA VAL A 115 -1.51 -10.73 6.76
C VAL A 115 -0.32 -10.35 7.64
N CYS A 116 -0.13 -9.05 7.91
CA CYS A 116 0.90 -8.58 8.84
C CYS A 116 0.41 -8.44 10.29
N GLY A 117 -0.86 -8.76 10.59
CA GLY A 117 -1.40 -8.72 11.95
C GLY A 117 -1.42 -7.33 12.59
N LEU A 118 -1.63 -6.27 11.79
CA LEU A 118 -1.51 -4.88 12.27
C LEU A 118 -2.75 -4.41 13.01
N GLY A 119 -2.55 -3.65 14.09
CA GLY A 119 -3.65 -3.07 14.87
C GLY A 119 -4.50 -2.10 14.06
N ARG A 120 -3.86 -1.32 13.17
CA ARG A 120 -4.51 -0.37 12.25
C ARG A 120 -4.07 -0.60 10.81
N SER A 121 -4.90 -0.17 9.87
CA SER A 121 -4.60 -0.28 8.44
C SER A 121 -3.36 0.54 8.09
N PRO A 122 -2.43 0.04 7.25
CA PRO A 122 -1.32 0.84 6.71
C PRO A 122 -1.77 2.11 5.99
N LEU A 123 -3.03 2.18 5.53
CA LEU A 123 -3.60 3.40 4.94
C LEU A 123 -3.51 4.62 5.88
N LEU A 124 -3.64 4.41 7.20
CA LEU A 124 -3.43 5.47 8.20
C LEU A 124 -1.99 6.00 8.16
N LEU A 125 -1.02 5.09 8.08
CA LEU A 125 0.40 5.44 8.02
C LEU A 125 0.72 6.18 6.71
N SER A 126 0.20 5.71 5.57
CA SER A 126 0.34 6.41 4.29
C SER A 126 -0.24 7.82 4.32
N ALA A 127 -1.41 8.01 4.95
CA ALA A 127 -2.01 9.34 5.11
C ALA A 127 -1.17 10.25 6.01
N ALA A 128 -0.65 9.72 7.13
CA ALA A 128 0.20 10.47 8.05
C ALA A 128 1.56 10.85 7.43
N LEU A 129 2.16 9.96 6.63
CA LEU A 129 3.36 10.24 5.86
C LEU A 129 3.13 11.35 4.83
N ARG A 130 2.03 11.27 4.08
CA ARG A 130 1.68 12.32 3.12
C ARG A 130 1.49 13.67 3.80
N ASP A 131 0.80 13.71 4.94
CA ASP A 131 0.67 14.93 5.75
C ASP A 131 2.04 15.46 6.22
N ALA A 132 2.94 14.58 6.69
CA ALA A 132 4.29 14.98 7.10
C ALA A 132 5.14 15.54 5.95
N LEU A 133 5.02 14.96 4.74
CA LEU A 133 5.78 15.37 3.55
C LEU A 133 5.21 16.61 2.84
N THR A 134 3.91 16.89 3.01
CA THR A 134 3.24 18.02 2.34
C THR A 134 3.12 19.27 3.19
N ARG A 135 3.35 19.17 4.51
CA ARG A 135 3.41 20.36 5.37
C ARG A 135 4.62 21.23 4.98
N PRO A 136 4.41 22.50 4.58
CA PRO A 136 5.52 23.44 4.42
C PRO A 136 6.11 23.76 5.81
N GLY A 137 7.40 23.48 6.00
CA GLY A 137 8.17 23.99 7.14
C GLY A 137 8.86 22.94 8.01
N ARG A 138 10.08 22.55 7.61
CA ARG A 138 11.19 22.40 8.56
C ARG A 138 12.31 23.29 8.04
N GLU A 139 12.16 24.60 8.20
CA GLU A 139 13.31 25.49 8.13
C GLU A 139 14.36 24.95 9.10
N ARG A 140 15.56 24.74 8.55
CA ARG A 140 16.79 24.48 9.29
C ARG A 140 16.87 25.51 10.43
N ARG A 141 16.63 25.08 11.66
CA ARG A 141 17.17 25.80 12.82
C ARG A 141 18.64 25.45 12.88
N GLU A 142 19.44 26.19 12.12
CA GLU A 142 20.85 26.37 12.44
C GLU A 142 20.91 27.20 13.71
N ASN A 143 21.51 26.63 14.75
CA ASN A 143 21.93 27.34 15.96
C ASN A 143 23.27 26.76 16.38
#